data_AF-A0A6A1QHV1-F1
#
_entry.id   AF-A0A6A1QHV1-F1
#
_cell.length_a   1.000
_cell.length_b   1.000
_cell.length_c   1.000
_cell.angle_alpha   90.00
_cell.angle_beta   90.00
_cell.angle_gamma   90.00
#
_symmetry.space_group_name_H-M   'P 1'
#
loop_
_entity.id
_entity.type
_entity.pdbx_description
1 polymer ?
#
loop_
_entity_poly.entity_id
_entity_poly.type
_entity_poly.pdbx_seq_one_letter_code
_entity_poly.pdbx_strand_id
1 'polypeptide(L)'
;MLVQERICDDELILIKNTKAYTSASFILRGANDFMCGEMERSLPDALCVARVLESKSVVPGRGVVEAALSVYLENYATSMGSREQLAIAEFARSLLVIPNTLAVNAAQDSTDLVAKLRAFHNEAQNAKI
;
A
#
# COMPACT_ATOMS: atom_id res chain seq x y z
N MET A 1 -20.20 20.46 25.13
CA MET A 1 -19.75 21.74 25.72
C MET A 1 -19.18 22.60 24.62
N LEU A 2 -19.67 23.83 24.45
CA LEU A 2 -19.08 24.78 23.50
C LEU A 2 -17.87 25.42 24.16
N VAL A 3 -16.73 25.39 23.48
CA VAL A 3 -15.48 25.97 23.95
C VAL A 3 -14.93 26.84 22.83
N GLN A 4 -14.79 28.14 23.08
CA GLN A 4 -14.08 29.03 22.18
C GLN A 4 -12.61 29.00 22.58
N GLU A 5 -11.77 28.53 21.66
CA GLU A 5 -10.32 28.49 21.84
C GLU A 5 -9.68 29.28 20.70
N ARG A 6 -8.74 30.16 21.05
CA ARG A 6 -7.93 30.84 20.07
C ARG A 6 -6.82 29.91 19.62
N ILE A 7 -6.80 29.61 18.33
CA ILE A 7 -5.82 28.72 17.71
C ILE A 7 -5.06 29.57 16.70
N CYS A 8 -3.84 29.99 17.06
CA CYS A 8 -3.04 30.96 16.31
C CYS A 8 -3.71 32.36 16.29
N ASP A 9 -3.93 32.92 15.10
CA ASP A 9 -4.53 34.23 14.92
C ASP A 9 -6.06 34.18 14.83
N ASP A 10 -6.62 32.99 14.61
CA ASP A 10 -8.06 32.78 14.45
C ASP A 10 -8.73 32.32 15.75
N GLU A 11 -9.95 32.79 15.95
CA GLU A 11 -10.83 32.31 17.01
C GLU A 11 -11.74 31.21 16.47
N LEU A 12 -11.56 30.00 17.00
CA LEU A 12 -12.34 28.84 16.59
C LEU A 12 -13.35 28.48 17.67
N ILE A 13 -14.60 28.28 17.27
CA ILE A 13 -15.65 27.73 18.13
C ILE A 13 -15.58 26.21 18.03
N LEU A 14 -15.11 25.57 19.10
CA LEU A 14 -14.95 24.13 19.16
C LEU A 14 -16.10 23.51 19.96
N ILE A 15 -16.75 22.50 19.37
CA ILE A 15 -17.77 21.72 20.06
C ILE A 15 -17.07 20.47 20.61
N LYS A 16 -16.74 20.47 21.90
CA LYS A 16 -16.07 19.35 22.59
C LYS A 16 -17.04 18.65 23.55
N ASN A 17 -16.79 17.40 23.91
CA ASN A 17 -17.62 16.64 24.87
C ASN A 17 -19.12 16.58 24.49
N THR A 18 -19.42 16.11 23.29
CA THR A 18 -20.78 15.75 22.87
C THR A 18 -21.16 14.39 23.43
N LYS A 19 -22.45 14.18 23.73
CA LYS A 19 -22.95 12.89 24.25
C LYS A 19 -22.81 11.74 23.24
N ALA A 20 -22.76 12.06 21.95
CA ALA A 20 -22.53 11.13 20.86
C ALA A 20 -21.25 11.52 20.10
N TYR A 21 -20.45 10.52 19.75
CA TYR A 21 -19.17 10.67 19.03
C TYR A 21 -19.29 10.22 17.56
N THR A 22 -20.39 10.59 16.89
CA THR A 22 -20.65 10.20 15.48
C THR A 22 -19.82 11.00 14.46
N SER A 23 -19.23 12.11 14.89
CA SER A 23 -18.45 13.00 14.03
C SER A 23 -17.21 13.49 14.77
N ALA A 24 -16.08 13.48 14.09
CA ALA A 24 -14.84 14.10 14.53
C ALA A 24 -14.34 15.05 13.43
N SER A 25 -13.73 16.16 13.85
CA SER A 25 -13.14 17.15 12.95
C SER A 25 -11.65 17.24 13.22
N PHE A 26 -10.84 17.22 12.16
CA PHE A 26 -9.40 17.43 12.24
C PHE A 26 -9.06 18.87 11.90
N ILE A 27 -8.25 19.52 12.74
CA ILE A 27 -7.70 20.85 12.47
C ILE A 27 -6.30 20.66 11.93
N LEU A 28 -6.11 20.93 10.63
CA LEU A 28 -4.81 20.82 9.96
C LEU A 28 -4.10 22.18 10.00
N ARG A 29 -2.80 22.18 10.31
CA ARG A 29 -1.97 23.38 10.32
C ARG A 29 -0.67 23.10 9.58
N GLY A 30 -0.41 23.87 8.53
CA GLY A 30 0.82 23.84 7.74
C GLY A 30 1.49 25.21 7.69
N ALA A 31 2.72 25.25 7.20
CA ALA A 31 3.48 26.50 7.05
C ALA A 31 3.00 27.35 5.85
N ASN A 32 2.30 26.74 4.90
CA ASN A 32 1.71 27.38 3.73
C ASN A 32 0.46 26.59 3.27
N ASP A 33 -0.36 27.21 2.43
CA ASP A 33 -1.61 26.61 1.92
C ASP A 33 -1.36 25.32 1.12
N PHE A 34 -0.21 25.24 0.44
CA PHE A 34 0.19 24.06 -0.31
C PHE A 34 0.38 22.84 0.60
N MET A 35 1.09 22.99 1.73
CA MET A 35 1.27 21.92 2.71
C MET A 35 -0.06 21.54 3.36
N CYS A 36 -0.92 22.51 3.68
CA CYS A 36 -2.26 22.23 4.19
C CYS A 36 -3.08 21.41 3.18
N GLY A 37 -3.04 21.76 1.90
CA GLY A 37 -3.72 21.02 0.84
C GLY A 37 -3.20 19.59 0.65
N GLU A 38 -1.88 19.38 0.71
CA GLU A 38 -1.31 18.03 0.66
C GLU A 38 -1.66 17.18 1.91
N MET A 39 -1.72 17.80 3.09
CA MET A 39 -2.21 17.15 4.31
C MET A 39 -3.68 16.77 4.20
N GLU A 40 -4.52 17.67 3.67
CA GLU A 40 -5.94 17.40 3.43
C GLU A 40 -6.15 16.26 2.43
N ARG A 41 -5.34 16.19 1.37
CA ARG A 41 -5.41 15.09 0.39
C ARG A 41 -5.00 13.74 0.97
N SER A 42 -3.97 13.71 1.82
CA SER A 42 -3.40 12.47 2.35
C SER A 42 -4.19 11.89 3.53
N LEU A 43 -4.93 12.72 4.27
CA LEU A 43 -5.67 12.30 5.45
C LEU A 43 -6.79 11.27 5.13
N PRO A 44 -7.64 11.45 4.09
CA PRO A 44 -8.63 10.45 3.69
C PRO A 44 -8.02 9.08 3.35
N ASP A 45 -6.88 9.06 2.66
CA ASP A 45 -6.18 7.83 2.30
C ASP A 45 -5.69 7.09 3.54
N ALA A 46 -5.10 7.80 4.51
CA ALA A 46 -4.65 7.23 5.77
C ALA A 46 -5.82 6.65 6.59
N LEU A 47 -6.96 7.35 6.64
CA LEU A 47 -8.17 6.87 7.31
C LEU A 47 -8.75 5.64 6.63
N CYS A 48 -8.67 5.55 5.29
CA CYS A 48 -9.09 4.37 4.55
C CYS A 48 -8.27 3.14 4.93
N VAL A 49 -6.95 3.29 5.06
CA VAL A 49 -6.07 2.19 5.52
C VAL A 49 -6.41 1.77 6.95
N ALA A 50 -6.74 2.71 7.83
CA ALA A 50 -7.16 2.39 9.20
C ALA A 50 -8.45 1.53 9.25
N ARG A 51 -9.36 1.69 8.28
CA ARG A 51 -10.57 0.86 8.17
C ARG A 51 -10.27 -0.60 7.82
N VAL A 52 -9.12 -0.90 7.22
CA VAL A 52 -8.70 -2.28 6.93
C VAL A 52 -8.50 -3.09 8.21
N LEU A 53 -8.34 -2.46 9.37
CA LEU A 53 -8.32 -3.15 10.66
C LEU A 53 -9.65 -3.91 10.93
N GLU A 54 -10.76 -3.51 10.31
CA GLU A 54 -12.04 -4.20 10.43
C GLU A 54 -12.08 -5.53 9.63
N SER A 55 -11.33 -5.62 8.52
CA SER A 55 -11.34 -6.80 7.63
C SER A 55 -10.39 -7.92 8.06
N LYS A 56 -9.59 -7.73 9.13
CA LYS A 56 -8.71 -8.72 9.80
C LYS A 56 -7.66 -9.44 8.94
N SER A 57 -7.60 -9.20 7.63
CA SER A 57 -6.61 -9.77 6.73
C SER A 57 -5.80 -8.66 6.05
N VAL A 58 -4.48 -8.73 6.16
CA VAL A 58 -3.54 -7.80 5.53
C VAL A 58 -2.46 -8.59 4.80
N VAL A 59 -2.07 -8.10 3.63
CA VAL A 59 -0.99 -8.68 2.81
C VAL A 59 0.16 -7.68 2.71
N PRO A 60 1.41 -8.15 2.59
CA PRO A 60 2.54 -7.26 2.36
C PRO A 60 2.41 -6.57 1.00
N GLY A 61 2.59 -5.25 0.96
CA GLY A 61 2.54 -4.47 -0.28
C GLY A 61 3.88 -4.43 -1.04
N ARG A 62 4.09 -3.35 -1.82
CA ARG A 62 5.34 -3.04 -2.54
C ARG A 62 5.85 -4.13 -3.51
N GLY A 63 4.96 -4.83 -4.21
CA GLY A 63 5.38 -5.80 -5.22
C GLY A 63 5.72 -7.19 -4.67
N VAL A 64 5.60 -7.42 -3.36
CA VAL A 64 5.93 -8.69 -2.70
C VAL A 64 4.93 -9.78 -3.09
N VAL A 65 3.63 -9.46 -3.08
CA VAL A 65 2.57 -10.41 -3.47
C VAL A 65 2.69 -10.76 -4.95
N GLU A 66 2.98 -9.78 -5.79
CA GLU A 66 3.16 -9.93 -7.23
C GLU A 66 4.37 -10.82 -7.54
N ALA A 67 5.49 -10.64 -6.84
CA ALA A 67 6.66 -11.48 -6.98
C ALA A 67 6.39 -12.92 -6.50
N ALA A 68 5.69 -13.10 -5.38
CA ALA A 68 5.29 -14.42 -4.88
C ALA A 68 4.36 -15.14 -5.86
N LEU A 69 3.37 -14.44 -6.42
CA LEU A 69 2.45 -14.98 -7.42
C LEU A 69 3.16 -15.33 -8.73
N SER A 70 4.13 -14.52 -9.16
CA SER A 70 4.95 -14.79 -10.34
C SER A 70 5.67 -16.14 -10.21
N VAL A 71 6.36 -16.38 -9.09
CA VAL A 71 7.06 -17.65 -8.83
C VAL A 71 6.09 -18.83 -8.75
N TYR A 72 4.95 -18.64 -8.06
CA TYR A 72 3.94 -19.70 -7.93
C TYR A 72 3.35 -20.10 -9.30
N LEU A 73 3.02 -19.11 -10.14
CA LEU A 73 2.45 -19.35 -11.45
C LEU A 73 3.44 -19.97 -12.43
N GLU A 74 4.72 -19.62 -12.37
CA GLU A 74 5.77 -20.30 -13.15
C GLU A 74 5.89 -21.78 -12.77
N ASN A 75 5.88 -22.09 -11.48
CA ASN A 75 5.89 -23.47 -11.00
C ASN A 75 4.63 -24.22 -11.45
N TYR A 76 3.46 -23.58 -11.36
CA TYR A 76 2.19 -24.13 -11.82
C TYR A 76 2.14 -24.36 -13.33
N ALA A 77 2.69 -23.44 -14.13
CA ALA A 77 2.76 -23.56 -15.59
C ALA A 77 3.48 -24.84 -16.04
N THR A 78 4.47 -25.29 -15.27
CA THR A 78 5.22 -26.53 -15.53
C THR A 78 4.35 -27.80 -15.42
N SER A 79 3.22 -27.73 -14.70
CA SER A 79 2.25 -28.83 -14.59
C SER A 79 1.17 -28.85 -15.68
N MET A 80 1.14 -27.82 -16.54
CA MET A 80 0.10 -27.63 -17.57
C MET A 80 0.58 -28.04 -18.97
N GLY A 81 -0.34 -28.12 -19.93
CA GLY A 81 -0.04 -28.40 -21.33
C GLY A 81 0.80 -27.32 -22.01
N SER A 82 1.43 -27.64 -23.15
CA SER A 82 2.43 -26.78 -23.81
C SER A 82 1.90 -25.42 -24.26
N ARG A 83 0.62 -25.32 -24.60
CA ARG A 83 0.01 -24.07 -25.08
C ARG A 83 -0.45 -23.18 -23.91
N GLU A 84 -1.01 -23.78 -22.86
CA GLU A 84 -1.37 -23.04 -21.64
C GLU A 84 -0.12 -22.58 -20.87
N GLN A 85 0.94 -23.40 -20.87
CA GLN A 85 2.20 -23.08 -20.19
C GLN A 85 2.77 -21.73 -20.64
N LEU A 86 2.80 -21.47 -21.96
CA LEU A 86 3.34 -20.22 -22.51
C LEU A 86 2.52 -19.00 -22.06
N ALA A 87 1.19 -19.14 -22.05
CA ALA A 87 0.29 -18.07 -21.64
C ALA A 87 0.43 -17.74 -20.14
N ILE A 88 0.53 -18.77 -19.29
CA ILE A 88 0.70 -18.60 -17.85
C ILE A 88 2.07 -18.00 -17.53
N ALA A 89 3.13 -18.42 -18.24
CA ALA A 89 4.47 -17.88 -18.05
C ALA A 89 4.55 -16.38 -18.39
N GLU A 90 3.97 -15.94 -19.51
CA GLU A 90 3.94 -14.51 -19.85
C GLU A 90 3.07 -13.71 -18.86
N PHE A 91 1.98 -14.28 -18.38
CA PHE A 91 1.18 -13.65 -17.33
C PHE A 91 1.97 -13.50 -16.02
N ALA A 92 2.67 -14.54 -15.58
CA ALA A 92 3.54 -14.50 -14.41
C ALA A 92 4.65 -13.44 -14.55
N ARG A 93 5.20 -13.28 -15.75
CA ARG A 93 6.21 -12.24 -16.05
C ARG A 93 5.61 -10.84 -16.01
N SER A 94 4.37 -10.66 -16.48
CA SER A 94 3.69 -9.37 -16.46
C SER A 94 3.49 -8.81 -15.04
N LEU A 95 3.33 -9.67 -14.03
CA LEU A 95 3.18 -9.26 -12.63
C LEU A 95 4.43 -8.57 -12.08
N LEU A 96 5.62 -8.86 -12.64
CA LEU A 96 6.87 -8.23 -12.23
C LEU A 96 6.99 -6.78 -12.68
N VAL A 97 6.06 -6.24 -13.47
CA VAL A 97 6.08 -4.82 -13.86
C VAL A 97 6.03 -3.90 -12.64
N ILE A 98 5.23 -4.24 -11.63
CA ILE A 98 5.04 -3.42 -10.42
C ILE A 98 6.36 -3.27 -9.63
N PRO A 99 7.03 -4.34 -9.18
CA PRO A 99 8.29 -4.20 -8.46
C PRO A 99 9.41 -3.59 -9.33
N ASN A 100 9.43 -3.86 -10.64
CA ASN A 100 10.37 -3.22 -11.56
C ASN A 100 10.19 -1.71 -11.60
N THR A 101 8.97 -1.23 -11.81
CA THR A 101 8.67 0.21 -11.84
C THR A 101 8.97 0.87 -10.50
N LEU A 102 8.69 0.20 -9.38
CA LEU A 102 9.05 0.71 -8.05
C LEU A 102 10.57 0.85 -7.86
N ALA A 103 11.36 -0.13 -8.30
CA ALA A 103 12.82 -0.07 -8.22
C ALA A 103 13.40 1.03 -9.12
N VAL A 104 12.90 1.18 -10.35
CA VAL A 104 13.31 2.25 -11.28
C VAL A 104 12.96 3.62 -10.71
N ASN A 105 11.75 3.78 -10.16
CA ASN A 105 11.34 5.04 -9.52
C ASN A 105 12.20 5.40 -8.29
N ALA A 106 12.81 4.40 -7.64
CA ALA A 106 13.75 4.58 -6.54
C ALA A 106 15.21 4.76 -7.00
N ALA A 107 15.46 4.86 -8.31
CA ALA A 107 16.79 4.92 -8.92
C ALA A 107 17.71 3.76 -8.50
N GLN A 108 17.13 2.57 -8.32
CA GLN A 108 17.85 1.34 -8.00
C GLN A 108 17.92 0.41 -9.22
N ASP A 109 18.85 -0.54 -9.20
CA ASP A 109 18.91 -1.60 -10.22
C ASP A 109 17.73 -2.57 -10.04
N SER A 110 16.74 -2.44 -10.92
CA SER A 110 15.55 -3.28 -10.92
C SER A 110 15.86 -4.74 -11.25
N THR A 111 16.89 -5.00 -12.05
CA THR A 111 17.25 -6.37 -12.46
C THR A 111 17.76 -7.16 -11.26
N ASP A 112 18.69 -6.57 -10.51
CA ASP A 112 19.27 -7.20 -9.33
C ASP A 112 18.24 -7.33 -8.19
N LEU A 113 17.47 -6.28 -7.91
CA LEU A 113 16.47 -6.30 -6.83
C LEU A 113 15.32 -7.27 -7.10
N VAL A 114 14.78 -7.32 -8.33
CA VAL A 114 13.70 -8.25 -8.68
C VAL A 114 14.20 -9.69 -8.70
N ALA A 115 15.42 -9.93 -9.17
CA ALA A 115 16.03 -11.26 -9.12
C ALA A 115 16.19 -11.75 -7.66
N LYS A 116 16.72 -10.90 -6.77
CA LYS A 116 16.83 -11.19 -5.33
C LYS A 116 15.45 -11.46 -4.71
N LEU A 117 14.47 -10.60 -4.98
CA LEU A 117 13.11 -10.75 -4.45
C LEU A 117 12.49 -12.09 -4.86
N ARG A 118 12.65 -12.49 -6.13
CA ARG A 118 12.16 -13.79 -6.63
C ARG A 118 12.91 -14.96 -5.99
N ALA A 119 14.22 -14.86 -5.81
CA ALA A 119 15.01 -15.89 -5.15
C ALA A 119 14.51 -16.14 -3.71
N PHE A 120 14.34 -15.08 -2.92
CA PHE A 120 13.80 -15.19 -1.56
C PHE A 120 12.38 -15.77 -1.52
N HIS A 121 11.51 -15.38 -2.45
CA HIS A 121 10.17 -15.94 -2.52
C HIS A 121 10.15 -17.40 -2.95
N ASN A 122 11.03 -17.80 -3.87
CA ASN A 122 11.15 -19.20 -4.28
C ASN A 122 11.68 -20.06 -3.12
N GLU A 123 12.68 -19.60 -2.38
CA GLU A 123 13.16 -20.27 -1.17
C GLU A 123 12.05 -20.39 -0.12
N ALA A 124 11.33 -19.30 0.15
CA ALA A 124 10.25 -19.29 1.14
C ALA A 124 9.07 -20.21 0.76
N GLN A 125 8.76 -20.36 -0.53
CA GLN A 125 7.71 -21.26 -1.00
C GLN A 125 8.12 -22.74 -0.98
N ASN A 126 9.42 -23.02 -1.16
CA ASN A 126 9.96 -24.38 -1.11
C ASN A 126 10.33 -24.83 0.31
N ALA A 127 10.58 -23.88 1.21
CA ALA A 127 10.75 -24.13 2.64
C ALA A 127 9.40 -24.56 3.23
N LYS A 128 9.12 -25.86 3.18
CA LYS A 128 8.01 -26.47 3.91
C LYS A 128 8.15 -26.13 5.40
N ILE A 129 7.11 -25.51 5.96
CA ILE A 129 6.88 -25.42 7.41
C ILE A 129 6.53 -26.82 7.92
#